data_AF-A0A7V4GD14-F1
#
_entry.id   AF-A0A7V4GD14-F1
#
_cell.length_a   1.000
_cell.length_b   1.000
_cell.length_c   1.000
_cell.angle_alpha   90.00
_cell.angle_beta   90.00
_cell.angle_gamma   90.00
#
_symmetry.space_group_name_H-M   'P 1'
#
loop_
_entity.id
_entity.type
_entity.pdbx_description
1 polymer ?
#
loop_
_entity_poly.entity_id
_entity_poly.type
_entity_poly.pdbx_seq_one_letter_code
_entity_poly.pdbx_strand_id
1 'polypeptide(L)'
;MADDKSESKPERTPKPPAERKPRPAAPQKPEAPAGAAMQTTSPAEAPGRKPEAGDEKPPEVKLPEAWAKKDKERRGGPKTWSAGTRTDDPTRRVVHPPAADGIGTGKAFLFLFGFRIHSPRDQEFLEKELKEIEDDIAMLRDAGYTVVVDPQATRQDLLDAVTGQGEGVEKLVPAGIYWSAHGSEDGSVQTCDGGFVRPEDLEPERVDPGLRLMVFASCYVGSRSRTWRKALGGRPMVVGWGRPVTIDRAVEFLQSRADTETDLDDLIRRYLLTDAPIPGEGGLAYAPVDDAASRGRLGDVPERLRTVVEMLGAKWRTEPHWVEVDVPLEDGRWEKAKVFVVESSEPYCEGEPMLAVESDVGELTAVVDPPMLLSGFGGPGYARVSLVKSGTDMPRIVVQGFLPIARARDQDLAALVYQVAQLSDRLEQRIFGGDLR
;
A
#
# COMPACT_ATOMS: atom_id res chain seq x y z
N MET A 1 4.61 -33.79 64.20
CA MET A 1 3.88 -32.84 65.07
C MET A 1 4.63 -31.53 65.01
N ALA A 2 4.18 -30.63 64.15
CA ALA A 2 4.62 -29.24 64.06
C ALA A 2 3.48 -28.47 63.37
N ASP A 3 3.07 -27.40 64.02
CA ASP A 3 1.74 -26.81 63.98
C ASP A 3 1.44 -25.98 62.73
N ASP A 4 0.23 -26.19 62.24
CA ASP A 4 -0.48 -25.43 61.21
C ASP A 4 -1.16 -24.21 61.89
N LYS A 5 -0.78 -23.00 61.50
CA LYS A 5 -1.43 -21.74 61.93
C LYS A 5 -1.90 -20.99 60.70
N SER A 6 -3.11 -21.32 60.24
CA SER A 6 -3.86 -20.52 59.27
C SER A 6 -4.46 -19.29 59.98
N GLU A 7 -3.93 -18.10 59.69
CA GLU A 7 -4.54 -16.83 60.10
C GLU A 7 -5.74 -16.48 59.20
N SER A 8 -6.93 -16.45 59.79
CA SER A 8 -8.17 -15.99 59.17
C SER A 8 -8.21 -14.46 59.08
N LYS A 9 -8.31 -13.91 57.87
CA LYS A 9 -8.58 -12.48 57.64
C LYS A 9 -10.03 -12.12 58.03
N PRO A 10 -10.27 -10.96 58.67
CA PRO A 10 -11.61 -10.53 59.02
C PRO A 10 -12.38 -9.98 57.80
N GLU A 11 -13.63 -10.42 57.66
CA GLU A 11 -14.63 -9.89 56.73
C GLU A 11 -14.84 -8.38 56.93
N ARG A 12 -14.71 -7.61 55.84
CA ARG A 12 -15.05 -6.19 55.81
C ARG A 12 -16.55 -6.04 55.67
N THR A 13 -17.19 -5.47 56.69
CA THR A 13 -18.58 -5.01 56.67
C THR A 13 -18.74 -3.87 55.65
N PRO A 14 -19.77 -3.89 54.78
CA PRO A 14 -19.99 -2.82 53.81
C PRO A 14 -20.43 -1.51 54.49
N LYS A 15 -19.80 -0.41 54.08
CA LYS A 15 -20.09 0.95 54.54
C LYS A 15 -21.44 1.42 53.95
N PRO A 16 -22.35 2.03 54.73
CA PRO A 16 -23.60 2.56 54.19
C PRO A 16 -23.35 3.74 53.23
N PRO A 17 -24.20 3.92 52.20
CA PRO A 17 -24.04 4.96 51.20
C PRO A 17 -24.25 6.36 51.82
N ALA A 18 -23.38 7.29 51.46
CA ALA A 18 -23.45 8.68 51.91
C ALA A 18 -24.71 9.38 51.37
N GLU A 19 -25.43 10.05 52.28
CA GLU A 19 -26.58 10.91 51.97
C GLU A 19 -26.21 12.01 50.97
N ARG A 20 -26.86 12.00 49.80
CA ARG A 20 -26.76 13.08 48.81
C ARG A 20 -27.55 14.29 49.30
N LYS A 21 -26.86 15.39 49.59
CA LYS A 21 -27.50 16.70 49.78
C LYS A 21 -28.12 17.19 48.45
N PRO A 22 -29.35 17.75 48.47
CA PRO A 22 -30.02 18.25 47.27
C PRO A 22 -29.29 19.47 46.69
N ARG A 23 -29.13 19.49 45.37
CA ARG A 23 -28.62 20.65 44.61
C ARG A 23 -29.64 21.80 44.66
N PRO A 24 -29.21 23.05 44.88
CA PRO A 24 -30.08 24.22 44.71
C PRO A 24 -30.43 24.42 43.22
N ALA A 25 -31.69 24.77 42.97
CA ALA A 25 -32.27 25.01 41.67
C ALA A 25 -31.67 26.25 40.98
N ALA A 26 -31.44 26.15 39.67
CA ALA A 26 -31.02 27.27 38.83
C ALA A 26 -32.18 28.26 38.62
N PRO A 27 -31.92 29.58 38.62
CA PRO A 27 -32.95 30.58 38.36
C PRO A 27 -33.35 30.62 36.89
N GLN A 28 -34.66 30.49 36.65
CA GLN A 28 -35.32 30.68 35.36
C GLN A 28 -35.25 32.15 34.92
N LYS A 29 -35.01 32.39 33.63
CA LYS A 29 -35.25 33.67 32.94
C LYS A 29 -36.19 33.44 31.73
N PRO A 30 -36.96 34.46 31.32
CA PRO A 30 -38.32 34.28 30.82
C PRO A 30 -38.41 34.17 29.30
N GLU A 31 -39.39 33.39 28.85
CA GLU A 31 -39.93 33.41 27.50
C GLU A 31 -40.75 34.68 27.22
N ALA A 32 -40.71 35.12 25.96
CA ALA A 32 -41.75 35.91 25.30
C ALA A 32 -41.63 35.69 23.77
N PRO A 33 -42.67 35.95 22.97
CA PRO A 33 -43.81 35.08 22.75
C PRO A 33 -43.96 34.63 21.28
N ALA A 34 -44.84 33.65 21.08
CA ALA A 34 -45.26 33.15 19.77
C ALA A 34 -46.28 34.07 19.06
N GLY A 35 -46.22 34.09 17.73
CA GLY A 35 -47.20 34.63 16.78
C GLY A 35 -46.51 34.96 15.45
N ALA A 36 -46.99 34.64 14.26
CA ALA A 36 -48.25 34.11 13.79
C ALA A 36 -48.03 33.42 12.42
N ALA A 37 -49.02 32.63 12.01
CA ALA A 37 -49.04 31.84 10.79
C ALA A 37 -49.29 32.64 9.50
N MET A 38 -48.80 32.05 8.39
CA MET A 38 -49.30 32.09 7.00
C MET A 38 -49.50 33.44 6.30
N GLN A 39 -48.79 33.62 5.17
CA GLN A 39 -49.45 33.88 3.89
C GLN A 39 -48.54 33.57 2.69
N THR A 40 -49.04 32.68 1.84
CA THR A 40 -48.59 32.38 0.48
C THR A 40 -49.00 33.52 -0.46
N THR A 41 -48.05 34.12 -1.14
CA THR A 41 -48.30 34.84 -2.40
C THR A 41 -47.11 34.67 -3.34
N SER A 42 -47.37 33.99 -4.47
CA SER A 42 -46.53 34.09 -5.66
C SER A 42 -46.54 35.52 -6.19
N PRO A 43 -45.45 35.94 -6.86
CA PRO A 43 -45.62 36.75 -8.05
C PRO A 43 -44.80 36.23 -9.24
N ALA A 44 -45.55 36.00 -10.32
CA ALA A 44 -45.30 36.43 -11.70
C ALA A 44 -43.92 36.20 -12.35
N GLU A 45 -43.99 35.46 -13.46
CA GLU A 45 -43.05 35.41 -14.58
C GLU A 45 -42.54 36.78 -15.02
N ALA A 46 -41.23 36.86 -15.22
CA ALA A 46 -40.54 37.77 -16.14
C ALA A 46 -39.31 37.05 -16.73
N PRO A 47 -38.85 37.43 -17.92
CA PRO A 47 -38.60 36.50 -19.03
C PRO A 47 -37.22 35.83 -19.03
N GLY A 48 -37.19 34.66 -19.67
CA GLY A 48 -36.00 33.85 -19.88
C GLY A 48 -34.87 34.61 -20.57
N ARG A 49 -33.73 34.63 -19.89
CA ARG A 49 -32.42 34.93 -20.47
C ARG A 49 -31.63 33.63 -20.43
N LYS A 50 -31.39 33.03 -21.61
CA LYS A 50 -30.44 31.92 -21.76
C LYS A 50 -29.09 32.37 -21.18
N PRO A 51 -28.44 31.60 -20.27
CA PRO A 51 -27.02 31.79 -20.04
C PRO A 51 -26.29 31.31 -21.29
N GLU A 52 -25.61 32.23 -21.98
CA GLU A 52 -24.58 31.89 -22.95
C GLU A 52 -23.49 31.13 -22.21
N ALA A 53 -23.25 29.89 -22.62
CA ALA A 53 -22.09 29.12 -22.19
C ALA A 53 -20.85 29.76 -22.80
N GLY A 54 -20.15 30.58 -22.00
CA GLY A 54 -18.79 30.98 -22.30
C GLY A 54 -17.87 29.79 -22.05
N ASP A 55 -17.25 29.28 -23.10
CA ASP A 55 -16.09 28.39 -23.04
C ASP A 55 -14.88 29.14 -22.45
N GLU A 56 -14.88 29.41 -21.14
CA GLU A 56 -13.67 29.81 -20.45
C GLU A 56 -12.89 28.55 -20.05
N LYS A 57 -11.94 28.17 -20.91
CA LYS A 57 -10.88 27.23 -20.53
C LYS A 57 -10.21 27.77 -19.26
N PRO A 58 -9.94 26.92 -18.24
CA PRO A 58 -9.19 27.34 -17.08
C PRO A 58 -7.84 27.95 -17.52
N PRO A 59 -7.37 29.04 -16.89
CA PRO A 59 -6.16 29.71 -17.29
C PRO A 59 -5.00 28.72 -17.25
N GLU A 60 -4.41 28.49 -18.41
CA GLU A 60 -3.22 27.66 -18.58
C GLU A 60 -2.12 28.29 -17.72
N VAL A 61 -1.74 27.60 -16.64
CA VAL A 61 -0.64 28.02 -15.78
C VAL A 61 0.63 28.00 -16.61
N LYS A 62 1.01 29.15 -17.16
CA LYS A 62 2.31 29.33 -17.81
C LYS A 62 3.38 29.29 -16.74
N LEU A 63 3.95 28.10 -16.53
CA LEU A 63 5.17 27.93 -15.77
C LEU A 63 6.25 28.86 -16.37
N PRO A 64 7.09 29.50 -15.54
CA PRO A 64 8.19 30.33 -16.03
C PRO A 64 9.04 29.55 -17.05
N GLU A 65 9.45 30.16 -18.16
CA GLU A 65 10.23 29.47 -19.22
C GLU A 65 11.49 28.78 -18.68
N ALA A 66 12.09 29.33 -17.62
CA ALA A 66 13.23 28.74 -16.93
C ALA A 66 12.91 27.40 -16.23
N TRP A 67 11.65 27.15 -15.86
CA TRP A 67 11.18 25.90 -15.24
C TRP A 67 10.80 24.87 -16.30
N ALA A 68 10.18 25.29 -17.40
CA ALA A 68 9.90 24.40 -18.54
C ALA A 68 11.20 23.84 -19.18
N LYS A 69 12.30 24.60 -19.14
CA LYS A 69 13.63 24.10 -19.54
C LYS A 69 14.21 23.14 -18.52
N LYS A 70 14.10 23.42 -17.21
CA LYS A 70 14.65 22.57 -16.15
C LYS A 70 13.93 21.21 -16.02
N ASP A 71 12.62 21.18 -16.27
CA ASP A 71 11.85 19.93 -16.32
C ASP A 71 12.10 19.14 -17.61
N LYS A 72 12.36 19.77 -18.75
CA LYS A 72 12.83 19.07 -19.96
C LYS A 72 14.27 18.57 -19.84
N GLU A 73 15.13 19.28 -19.09
CA GLU A 73 16.53 18.87 -18.85
C GLU A 73 16.64 17.81 -17.73
N ARG A 74 15.73 17.81 -16.73
CA ARG A 74 15.58 16.70 -15.75
C ARG A 74 14.85 15.50 -16.35
N ARG A 75 13.88 15.71 -17.23
CA ARG A 75 13.34 14.71 -18.17
C ARG A 75 14.28 14.53 -19.36
N GLY A 76 15.59 14.44 -19.08
CA GLY A 76 16.51 13.88 -20.03
C GLY A 76 16.00 12.48 -20.34
N GLY A 77 15.27 12.34 -21.45
CA GLY A 77 15.21 11.09 -22.18
C GLY A 77 16.64 10.57 -22.33
N PRO A 78 16.81 9.24 -22.45
CA PRO A 78 18.14 8.64 -22.48
C PRO A 78 19.02 9.50 -23.37
N LYS A 79 20.14 9.99 -22.84
CA LYS A 79 21.22 10.49 -23.69
C LYS A 79 21.30 9.44 -24.78
N THR A 80 21.05 9.81 -26.03
CA THR A 80 21.07 8.86 -27.14
C THR A 80 22.52 8.42 -27.29
N TRP A 81 22.90 7.40 -26.53
CA TRP A 81 24.08 6.61 -26.79
C TRP A 81 23.71 5.80 -28.03
N SER A 82 24.51 5.98 -29.07
CA SER A 82 24.29 5.54 -30.43
C SER A 82 23.64 4.15 -30.55
N ALA A 83 22.67 4.04 -31.46
CA ALA A 83 22.09 2.77 -31.89
C ALA A 83 23.21 1.80 -32.31
N GLY A 84 23.42 0.74 -31.53
CA GLY A 84 24.32 -0.35 -31.92
C GLY A 84 25.02 -1.13 -30.80
N THR A 85 24.93 -0.72 -29.53
CA THR A 85 25.60 -1.45 -28.44
C THR A 85 24.62 -1.71 -27.31
N ARG A 86 24.10 -2.95 -27.25
CA ARG A 86 23.71 -3.60 -25.99
C ARG A 86 24.79 -3.31 -24.95
N THR A 87 24.40 -2.80 -23.77
CA THR A 87 25.35 -2.52 -22.67
C THR A 87 25.48 -3.70 -21.72
N ASP A 88 24.54 -4.63 -21.82
CA ASP A 88 24.56 -5.95 -21.22
C ASP A 88 25.56 -6.89 -21.91
N ASP A 89 26.06 -7.84 -21.14
CA ASP A 89 26.87 -8.95 -21.60
C ASP A 89 25.97 -10.18 -21.78
N PRO A 90 25.51 -10.50 -23.01
CA PRO A 90 24.59 -11.60 -23.25
C PRO A 90 25.18 -12.97 -22.88
N THR A 91 26.51 -13.06 -22.70
CA THR A 91 27.16 -14.29 -22.25
C THR A 91 26.92 -14.60 -20.77
N ARG A 92 26.39 -13.64 -20.01
CA ARG A 92 26.01 -13.84 -18.61
C ARG A 92 24.66 -14.52 -18.43
N ARG A 93 23.85 -14.58 -19.49
CA ARG A 93 22.61 -15.35 -19.49
C ARG A 93 22.94 -16.83 -19.38
N VAL A 94 22.31 -17.50 -18.42
CA VAL A 94 22.42 -18.95 -18.25
C VAL A 94 21.06 -19.58 -18.55
N VAL A 95 21.07 -20.58 -19.43
CA VAL A 95 19.90 -21.41 -19.72
C VAL A 95 20.10 -22.75 -19.06
N HIS A 96 19.26 -23.05 -18.08
CA HIS A 96 19.24 -24.33 -17.39
C HIS A 96 18.19 -25.24 -18.05
N PRO A 97 18.61 -26.35 -18.70
CA PRO A 97 17.67 -27.29 -19.26
C PRO A 97 16.88 -28.02 -18.15
N PRO A 98 15.68 -28.53 -18.46
CA PRO A 98 14.90 -29.34 -17.54
C PRO A 98 15.70 -30.55 -17.07
N ALA A 99 15.51 -30.94 -15.80
CA ALA A 99 16.16 -32.11 -15.21
C ALA A 99 15.32 -33.38 -15.38
N ALA A 100 14.00 -33.23 -15.51
CA ALA A 100 13.04 -34.30 -15.73
C ALA A 100 11.88 -33.82 -16.61
N ASP A 101 11.02 -34.73 -17.08
CA ASP A 101 9.73 -34.35 -17.65
C ASP A 101 8.71 -34.06 -16.54
N GLY A 102 7.77 -33.14 -16.80
CA GLY A 102 6.74 -32.78 -15.83
C GLY A 102 5.74 -31.76 -16.36
N ILE A 103 5.02 -31.10 -15.44
CA ILE A 103 4.01 -30.08 -15.78
C ILE A 103 4.60 -28.88 -16.55
N GLY A 104 5.91 -28.67 -16.41
CA GLY A 104 6.69 -27.65 -17.08
C GLY A 104 7.21 -28.03 -18.47
N THR A 105 7.06 -29.28 -18.92
CA THR A 105 7.66 -29.73 -20.19
C THR A 105 7.22 -28.82 -21.35
N GLY A 106 8.21 -28.27 -22.07
CA GLY A 106 8.00 -27.35 -23.19
C GLY A 106 7.68 -25.91 -22.79
N LYS A 107 7.73 -25.59 -21.49
CA LYS A 107 7.52 -24.25 -20.94
C LYS A 107 8.79 -23.74 -20.29
N ALA A 108 8.83 -22.43 -20.03
CA ALA A 108 9.96 -21.79 -19.39
C ALA A 108 9.57 -20.90 -18.20
N PHE A 109 10.50 -20.76 -17.27
CA PHE A 109 10.47 -19.74 -16.23
C PHE A 109 11.72 -18.87 -16.36
N LEU A 110 11.56 -17.54 -16.24
CA LEU A 110 12.65 -16.59 -16.48
C LEU A 110 12.90 -15.74 -15.24
N PHE A 111 14.12 -15.78 -14.71
CA PHE A 111 14.65 -14.84 -13.73
C PHE A 111 15.43 -13.75 -14.47
N LEU A 112 14.88 -12.55 -14.54
CA LEU A 112 15.40 -11.43 -15.30
C LEU A 112 15.70 -10.26 -14.34
N PHE A 113 16.90 -9.72 -14.42
CA PHE A 113 17.35 -8.66 -13.51
C PHE A 113 17.63 -7.36 -14.27
N GLY A 114 16.85 -6.32 -13.97
CA GLY A 114 16.95 -4.98 -14.56
C GLY A 114 17.87 -4.02 -13.77
N PHE A 115 18.70 -4.53 -12.87
CA PHE A 115 19.63 -3.73 -12.07
C PHE A 115 20.74 -3.10 -12.90
N ARG A 116 21.11 -1.84 -12.63
CA ARG A 116 22.11 -1.15 -13.44
C ARG A 116 23.49 -1.77 -13.26
N ILE A 117 24.09 -2.17 -14.38
CA ILE A 117 25.40 -2.84 -14.43
C ILE A 117 26.54 -2.01 -13.83
N HIS A 118 26.42 -0.68 -13.83
CA HIS A 118 27.45 0.24 -13.34
C HIS A 118 27.16 0.80 -11.94
N SER A 119 26.06 0.39 -11.29
CA SER A 119 25.70 0.82 -9.94
C SER A 119 26.21 -0.20 -8.92
N PRO A 120 27.23 0.09 -8.10
CA PRO A 120 27.72 -0.86 -7.11
C PRO A 120 26.63 -1.34 -6.14
N ARG A 121 25.69 -0.46 -5.79
CA ARG A 121 24.57 -0.79 -4.91
C ARG A 121 23.58 -1.75 -5.57
N ASP A 122 23.31 -1.56 -6.87
CA ASP A 122 22.41 -2.47 -7.60
C ASP A 122 23.08 -3.83 -7.79
N GLN A 123 24.40 -3.86 -8.01
CA GLN A 123 25.15 -5.10 -8.11
C GLN A 123 25.22 -5.86 -6.77
N GLU A 124 25.36 -5.16 -5.63
CA GLU A 124 25.26 -5.80 -4.31
C GLU A 124 23.89 -6.45 -4.10
N PHE A 125 22.82 -5.78 -4.55
CA PHE A 125 21.47 -6.32 -4.42
C PHE A 125 21.26 -7.53 -5.34
N LEU A 126 21.66 -7.43 -6.60
CA LEU A 126 21.67 -8.55 -7.54
C LEU A 126 22.39 -9.78 -6.98
N GLU A 127 23.59 -9.59 -6.42
CA GLU A 127 24.37 -10.68 -5.83
C GLU A 127 23.69 -11.35 -4.62
N LYS A 128 22.84 -10.63 -3.89
CA LYS A 128 22.06 -11.21 -2.79
C LYS A 128 20.91 -12.02 -3.35
N GLU A 129 20.11 -11.48 -4.27
CA GLU A 129 18.98 -12.22 -4.85
C GLU A 129 19.42 -13.47 -5.61
N LEU A 130 20.51 -13.40 -6.39
CA LEU A 130 21.01 -14.56 -7.13
C LEU A 130 21.38 -15.75 -6.23
N LYS A 131 21.74 -15.52 -4.96
CA LYS A 131 22.06 -16.60 -4.02
C LYS A 131 20.82 -17.33 -3.49
N GLU A 132 19.66 -16.69 -3.56
CA GLU A 132 18.43 -17.17 -2.95
C GLU A 132 17.48 -17.83 -3.95
N ILE A 133 17.81 -17.87 -5.24
CA ILE A 133 16.95 -18.48 -6.28
C ILE A 133 17.39 -19.89 -6.72
N GLU A 134 18.48 -20.42 -6.18
CA GLU A 134 19.05 -21.69 -6.64
C GLU A 134 18.14 -22.90 -6.36
N ASP A 135 17.42 -22.90 -5.25
CA ASP A 135 16.41 -23.89 -4.92
C ASP A 135 15.15 -23.76 -5.79
N ASP A 136 14.71 -22.54 -6.11
CA ASP A 136 13.65 -22.32 -7.10
C ASP A 136 14.04 -22.84 -8.48
N ILE A 137 15.28 -22.57 -8.93
CA ILE A 137 15.83 -23.07 -10.19
C ILE A 137 15.78 -24.61 -10.18
N ALA A 138 16.24 -25.25 -9.11
CA ALA A 138 16.19 -26.70 -8.98
C ALA A 138 14.76 -27.23 -9.03
N MET A 139 13.84 -26.64 -8.27
CA MET A 139 12.43 -27.04 -8.19
C MET A 139 11.74 -26.95 -9.56
N LEU A 140 11.93 -25.85 -10.29
CA LEU A 140 11.35 -25.64 -11.62
C LEU A 140 11.93 -26.63 -12.64
N ARG A 141 13.25 -26.89 -12.60
CA ARG A 141 13.90 -27.85 -13.51
C ARG A 141 13.43 -29.28 -13.27
N ASP A 142 13.24 -29.67 -12.01
CA ASP A 142 12.70 -30.98 -11.64
C ASP A 142 11.24 -31.14 -12.07
N ALA A 143 10.49 -30.04 -12.15
CA ALA A 143 9.13 -30.02 -12.71
C ALA A 143 9.08 -29.95 -14.26
N GLY A 144 10.25 -29.94 -14.92
CA GLY A 144 10.38 -29.98 -16.38
C GLY A 144 10.37 -28.63 -17.09
N TYR A 145 10.51 -27.53 -16.36
CA TYR A 145 10.70 -26.22 -16.96
C TYR A 145 12.13 -26.03 -17.47
N THR A 146 12.28 -25.33 -18.60
CA THR A 146 13.53 -24.63 -18.93
C THR A 146 13.62 -23.37 -18.07
N VAL A 147 14.72 -23.18 -17.35
CA VAL A 147 14.90 -21.99 -16.51
C VAL A 147 15.95 -21.08 -17.13
N VAL A 148 15.62 -19.81 -17.34
CA VAL A 148 16.55 -18.80 -17.86
C VAL A 148 16.89 -17.83 -16.73
N VAL A 149 18.16 -17.60 -16.49
CA VAL A 149 18.64 -16.60 -15.54
C VAL A 149 19.44 -15.56 -16.32
N ASP A 150 18.99 -14.31 -16.29
CA ASP A 150 19.66 -13.19 -16.94
C ASP A 150 19.92 -12.04 -15.96
N PRO A 151 21.17 -11.90 -15.47
CA PRO A 151 21.53 -10.86 -14.51
C PRO A 151 21.61 -9.44 -15.12
N GLN A 152 21.44 -9.30 -16.45
CA GLN A 152 21.56 -8.03 -17.16
C GLN A 152 20.45 -7.90 -18.20
N ALA A 153 19.21 -8.08 -17.76
CA ALA A 153 18.05 -8.02 -18.63
C ALA A 153 17.75 -6.57 -19.06
N THR A 154 17.64 -6.39 -20.38
CA THR A 154 17.31 -5.11 -21.02
C THR A 154 15.80 -4.94 -21.19
N ARG A 155 15.41 -3.77 -21.71
CA ARG A 155 14.02 -3.53 -22.16
C ARG A 155 13.57 -4.58 -23.17
N GLN A 156 14.41 -4.92 -24.14
CA GLN A 156 14.01 -5.85 -25.20
C GLN A 156 13.82 -7.25 -24.64
N ASP A 157 14.65 -7.68 -23.69
CA ASP A 157 14.52 -9.00 -23.07
C ASP A 157 13.19 -9.17 -22.33
N LEU A 158 12.68 -8.14 -21.65
CA LEU A 158 11.35 -8.18 -21.03
C LEU A 158 10.24 -8.30 -22.08
N LEU A 159 10.31 -7.50 -23.16
CA LEU A 159 9.30 -7.51 -24.23
C LEU A 159 9.30 -8.82 -25.00
N ASP A 160 10.48 -9.39 -25.23
CA ASP A 160 10.62 -10.68 -25.89
C ASP A 160 10.07 -11.79 -24.99
N ALA A 161 10.48 -11.81 -23.71
CA ALA A 161 10.07 -12.83 -22.76
C ALA A 161 8.55 -12.94 -22.62
N VAL A 162 7.82 -11.83 -22.53
CA VAL A 162 6.35 -11.85 -22.41
C VAL A 162 5.64 -12.27 -23.70
N THR A 163 6.31 -12.19 -24.86
CA THR A 163 5.76 -12.60 -26.17
C THR A 163 6.24 -13.98 -26.61
N GLY A 164 6.93 -14.72 -25.74
CA GLY A 164 7.47 -16.05 -26.07
C GLY A 164 8.64 -16.01 -27.05
N GLN A 165 9.33 -14.88 -27.10
CA GLN A 165 10.57 -14.69 -27.83
C GLN A 165 11.72 -14.69 -26.82
N GLY A 166 12.87 -15.22 -27.20
CA GLY A 166 14.00 -15.28 -26.27
C GLY A 166 15.26 -15.73 -26.98
N GLU A 167 16.32 -14.94 -26.82
CA GLU A 167 17.64 -15.32 -27.32
C GLU A 167 18.15 -16.53 -26.53
N GLY A 168 18.47 -17.61 -27.26
CA GLY A 168 18.95 -18.88 -26.71
C GLY A 168 17.90 -19.98 -26.56
N VAL A 169 16.60 -19.71 -26.81
CA VAL A 169 15.53 -20.72 -26.72
C VAL A 169 14.57 -20.60 -27.91
N GLU A 170 14.60 -21.58 -28.84
CA GLU A 170 13.62 -21.63 -29.93
C GLU A 170 12.22 -22.01 -29.40
N LYS A 171 11.21 -21.19 -29.70
CA LYS A 171 9.80 -21.39 -29.29
C LYS A 171 9.61 -21.45 -27.77
N LEU A 172 10.04 -20.39 -27.09
CA LEU A 172 9.82 -20.20 -25.67
C LEU A 172 8.31 -20.06 -25.37
N VAL A 173 7.73 -20.96 -24.58
CA VAL A 173 6.40 -20.76 -23.98
C VAL A 173 6.60 -20.29 -22.55
N PRO A 174 6.54 -18.98 -22.26
CA PRO A 174 6.80 -18.44 -20.94
C PRO A 174 5.64 -18.82 -20.03
N ALA A 175 5.90 -19.58 -18.96
CA ALA A 175 4.90 -19.89 -17.94
C ALA A 175 4.96 -18.89 -16.79
N GLY A 176 6.16 -18.42 -16.44
CA GLY A 176 6.35 -17.39 -15.43
C GLY A 176 7.60 -16.56 -15.66
N ILE A 177 7.57 -15.31 -15.20
CA ILE A 177 8.69 -14.38 -15.25
C ILE A 177 8.83 -13.72 -13.87
N TYR A 178 10.04 -13.76 -13.33
CA TYR A 178 10.49 -12.96 -12.20
C TYR A 178 11.37 -11.84 -12.74
N TRP A 179 10.92 -10.59 -12.58
CA TRP A 179 11.63 -9.38 -12.94
C TRP A 179 12.04 -8.64 -11.67
N SER A 180 13.34 -8.57 -11.38
CA SER A 180 13.85 -7.79 -10.25
C SER A 180 14.61 -6.56 -10.71
N ALA A 181 14.15 -5.40 -10.23
CA ALA A 181 14.71 -4.10 -10.58
C ALA A 181 14.13 -3.01 -9.66
N HIS A 182 14.68 -1.80 -9.76
CA HIS A 182 14.02 -0.61 -9.21
C HIS A 182 12.69 -0.35 -9.91
N GLY A 183 11.66 0.02 -9.13
CA GLY A 183 10.37 0.47 -9.65
C GLY A 183 10.11 1.94 -9.32
N SER A 184 9.28 2.59 -10.12
CA SER A 184 8.90 3.99 -9.96
C SER A 184 7.41 4.13 -9.61
N GLU A 185 7.01 5.25 -9.00
CA GLU A 185 5.61 5.53 -8.59
C GLU A 185 4.59 5.45 -9.75
N ASP A 186 5.04 5.66 -11.00
CA ASP A 186 4.21 5.50 -12.20
C ASP A 186 3.99 4.02 -12.59
N GLY A 187 4.56 3.08 -11.84
CA GLY A 187 4.53 1.64 -12.09
C GLY A 187 5.60 1.17 -13.09
N SER A 188 6.46 2.04 -13.60
CA SER A 188 7.53 1.65 -14.51
C SER A 188 8.64 0.86 -13.78
N VAL A 189 9.24 -0.08 -14.50
CA VAL A 189 10.34 -0.92 -13.99
C VAL A 189 11.62 -0.60 -14.73
N GLN A 190 12.73 -0.53 -13.99
CA GLN A 190 14.04 -0.25 -14.56
C GLN A 190 14.61 -1.45 -15.32
N THR A 191 15.45 -1.15 -16.31
CA THR A 191 16.25 -2.11 -17.08
C THR A 191 17.74 -1.89 -16.83
N CYS A 192 18.56 -2.92 -17.09
CA CYS A 192 19.98 -2.91 -16.70
C CYS A 192 20.81 -1.83 -17.40
N ASP A 193 20.36 -1.38 -18.56
CA ASP A 193 20.92 -0.30 -19.38
C ASP A 193 20.49 1.10 -18.90
N GLY A 194 19.76 1.18 -17.79
CA GLY A 194 19.26 2.41 -17.18
C GLY A 194 17.97 2.94 -17.79
N GLY A 195 17.38 2.21 -18.74
CA GLY A 195 16.05 2.46 -19.29
C GLY A 195 14.92 2.05 -18.34
N PHE A 196 13.69 2.10 -18.87
CA PHE A 196 12.48 1.70 -18.16
C PHE A 196 11.52 1.00 -19.12
N VAL A 197 10.73 0.07 -18.59
CA VAL A 197 9.56 -0.52 -19.24
C VAL A 197 8.31 -0.13 -18.46
N ARG A 198 7.27 0.24 -19.21
CA ARG A 198 5.97 0.64 -18.68
C ARG A 198 4.88 -0.30 -19.17
N PRO A 199 3.73 -0.35 -18.50
CA PRO A 199 2.57 -1.07 -19.01
C PRO A 199 2.20 -0.68 -20.45
N GLU A 200 2.34 0.60 -20.81
CA GLU A 200 2.00 1.11 -22.16
C GLU A 200 2.99 0.68 -23.25
N ASP A 201 4.15 0.14 -22.89
CA ASP A 201 5.11 -0.41 -23.84
C ASP A 201 4.70 -1.79 -24.36
N LEU A 202 3.73 -2.45 -23.70
CA LEU A 202 3.24 -3.78 -24.04
C LEU A 202 2.06 -3.72 -25.01
N GLU A 203 2.00 -4.71 -25.89
CA GLU A 203 0.87 -4.98 -26.78
C GLU A 203 0.11 -6.20 -26.23
N PRO A 204 -1.03 -6.01 -25.52
CA PRO A 204 -1.72 -7.09 -24.81
C PRO A 204 -2.04 -8.31 -25.68
N GLU A 205 -2.33 -8.09 -26.96
CA GLU A 205 -2.68 -9.11 -27.94
C GLU A 205 -1.49 -9.98 -28.37
N ARG A 206 -0.26 -9.49 -28.17
CA ARG A 206 0.97 -10.21 -28.51
C ARG A 206 1.54 -11.03 -27.36
N VAL A 207 1.06 -10.81 -26.14
CA VAL A 207 1.51 -11.55 -24.96
C VAL A 207 1.15 -13.02 -25.11
N ASP A 208 2.12 -13.89 -24.83
CA ASP A 208 1.98 -15.32 -25.02
C ASP A 208 0.88 -15.90 -24.11
N PRO A 209 -0.04 -16.73 -24.62
CA PRO A 209 -1.09 -17.34 -23.81
C PRO A 209 -0.61 -18.26 -22.69
N GLY A 210 0.63 -18.74 -22.76
CA GLY A 210 1.26 -19.56 -21.73
C GLY A 210 1.61 -18.78 -20.47
N LEU A 211 1.72 -17.45 -20.51
CA LEU A 211 2.16 -16.65 -19.36
C LEU A 211 1.10 -16.65 -18.26
N ARG A 212 1.42 -17.31 -17.14
CA ARG A 212 0.54 -17.48 -15.97
C ARG A 212 0.94 -16.60 -14.80
N LEU A 213 2.23 -16.35 -14.61
CA LEU A 213 2.75 -15.63 -13.44
C LEU A 213 3.76 -14.56 -13.86
N MET A 214 3.55 -13.31 -13.43
CA MET A 214 4.48 -12.20 -13.60
C MET A 214 4.79 -11.61 -12.23
N VAL A 215 6.00 -11.85 -11.74
CA VAL A 215 6.49 -11.32 -10.47
C VAL A 215 7.41 -10.14 -10.78
N PHE A 216 7.00 -8.95 -10.40
CA PHE A 216 7.86 -7.77 -10.38
C PHE A 216 8.35 -7.56 -8.96
N ALA A 217 9.58 -7.97 -8.66
CA ALA A 217 10.30 -7.61 -7.45
C ALA A 217 10.77 -6.14 -7.54
N SER A 218 9.81 -5.24 -7.73
CA SER A 218 10.02 -3.81 -7.95
C SER A 218 9.00 -2.99 -7.17
N CYS A 219 9.47 -1.89 -6.57
CA CYS A 219 8.66 -0.95 -5.81
C CYS A 219 7.50 -0.40 -6.66
N TYR A 220 6.35 -0.14 -6.02
CA TYR A 220 5.14 0.45 -6.63
C TYR A 220 4.45 -0.36 -7.73
N VAL A 221 5.02 -1.46 -8.24
CA VAL A 221 4.34 -2.27 -9.25
C VAL A 221 3.08 -2.94 -8.70
N GLY A 222 3.10 -3.34 -7.43
CA GLY A 222 1.95 -3.92 -6.74
C GLY A 222 0.73 -3.00 -6.74
N SER A 223 0.93 -1.69 -6.56
CA SER A 223 -0.15 -0.69 -6.56
C SER A 223 -0.76 -0.47 -7.96
N ARG A 224 -0.01 -0.85 -9.00
CA ARG A 224 -0.40 -0.83 -10.42
C ARG A 224 -0.61 -2.23 -11.02
N SER A 225 -0.80 -3.24 -10.18
CA SER A 225 -0.89 -4.64 -10.61
C SER A 225 -2.03 -4.90 -11.61
N ARG A 226 -3.16 -4.18 -11.51
CA ARG A 226 -4.26 -4.26 -12.49
C ARG A 226 -3.88 -3.65 -13.84
N THR A 227 -3.24 -2.49 -13.84
CA THR A 227 -2.73 -1.87 -15.07
C THR A 227 -1.73 -2.79 -15.77
N TRP A 228 -0.77 -3.35 -15.03
CA TRP A 228 0.17 -4.34 -15.57
C TRP A 228 -0.53 -5.60 -16.07
N ARG A 229 -1.50 -6.13 -15.31
CA ARG A 229 -2.25 -7.32 -15.72
C ARG A 229 -3.00 -7.08 -17.03
N LYS A 230 -3.64 -5.92 -17.19
CA LYS A 230 -4.31 -5.54 -18.44
C LYS A 230 -3.31 -5.42 -19.60
N ALA A 231 -2.16 -4.77 -19.37
CA ALA A 231 -1.09 -4.68 -20.34
C ALA A 231 -0.54 -6.06 -20.76
N LEU A 232 -0.60 -7.04 -19.86
CA LEU A 232 -0.24 -8.44 -20.09
C LEU A 232 -1.40 -9.30 -20.62
N GLY A 233 -2.43 -8.68 -21.20
CA GLY A 233 -3.57 -9.39 -21.80
C GLY A 233 -4.58 -9.96 -20.79
N GLY A 234 -4.57 -9.50 -19.55
CA GLY A 234 -5.55 -9.85 -18.50
C GLY A 234 -5.38 -11.23 -17.86
N ARG A 235 -4.43 -12.03 -18.37
CA ARG A 235 -4.29 -13.46 -18.04
C ARG A 235 -3.38 -13.75 -16.84
N PRO A 236 -2.11 -13.29 -16.83
CA PRO A 236 -1.22 -13.68 -15.75
C PRO A 236 -1.61 -13.04 -14.41
N MET A 237 -1.28 -13.73 -13.33
CA MET A 237 -1.21 -13.11 -12.02
C MET A 237 -0.03 -12.15 -12.00
N VAL A 238 -0.29 -10.89 -11.65
CA VAL A 238 0.77 -9.88 -11.48
C VAL A 238 1.02 -9.67 -10.00
N VAL A 239 2.25 -9.89 -9.60
CA VAL A 239 2.76 -9.71 -8.25
C VAL A 239 3.77 -8.56 -8.25
N GLY A 240 3.75 -7.73 -7.22
CA GLY A 240 4.82 -6.77 -6.95
C GLY A 240 4.58 -5.97 -5.69
N TRP A 241 5.49 -5.05 -5.36
CA TRP A 241 5.42 -4.28 -4.12
C TRP A 241 4.52 -3.06 -4.27
N GLY A 242 3.63 -2.80 -3.31
CA GLY A 242 2.78 -1.60 -3.31
C GLY A 242 3.55 -0.30 -3.11
N ARG A 243 4.70 -0.39 -2.42
CA ARG A 243 5.55 0.72 -1.98
C ARG A 243 7.03 0.33 -2.04
N PRO A 244 7.96 1.23 -1.70
CA PRO A 244 9.34 0.85 -1.46
C PRO A 244 9.44 -0.23 -0.38
N VAL A 245 10.39 -1.14 -0.58
CA VAL A 245 10.73 -2.19 0.37
C VAL A 245 12.21 -2.15 0.68
N THR A 246 12.58 -2.66 1.86
CA THR A 246 14.00 -2.84 2.21
C THR A 246 14.61 -4.00 1.41
N ILE A 247 15.94 -3.97 1.27
CA ILE A 247 16.68 -5.06 0.62
C ILE A 247 16.43 -6.38 1.36
N ASP A 248 16.47 -6.36 2.69
CA ASP A 248 16.25 -7.55 3.51
C ASP A 248 14.85 -8.14 3.28
N ARG A 249 13.83 -7.29 3.13
CA ARG A 249 12.47 -7.76 2.85
C ARG A 249 12.32 -8.34 1.44
N ALA A 250 12.98 -7.74 0.45
CA ALA A 250 12.98 -8.27 -0.91
C ALA A 250 13.70 -9.64 -0.98
N VAL A 251 14.80 -9.79 -0.25
CA VAL A 251 15.52 -11.06 -0.10
C VAL A 251 14.67 -12.09 0.66
N GLU A 252 14.00 -11.70 1.74
CA GLU A 252 13.12 -12.60 2.51
C GLU A 252 11.97 -13.16 1.65
N PHE A 253 11.49 -12.42 0.66
CA PHE A 253 10.46 -12.91 -0.28
C PHE A 253 10.94 -14.08 -1.16
N LEU A 254 12.25 -14.22 -1.36
CA LEU A 254 12.88 -15.34 -2.08
C LEU A 254 13.16 -16.53 -1.18
N GLN A 255 12.98 -16.41 0.13
CA GLN A 255 13.27 -17.49 1.07
C GLN A 255 12.02 -18.27 1.38
N SER A 256 12.07 -19.59 1.21
CA SER A 256 10.96 -20.46 1.58
C SER A 256 10.68 -20.40 3.08
N ARG A 257 9.45 -20.02 3.44
CA ARG A 257 9.06 -19.81 4.84
C ARG A 257 7.75 -20.50 5.17
N ALA A 258 7.81 -21.40 6.16
CA ALA A 258 6.64 -22.17 6.59
C ALA A 258 5.55 -21.32 7.27
N ASP A 259 5.85 -20.07 7.66
CA ASP A 259 4.92 -19.14 8.29
C ASP A 259 4.29 -18.14 7.30
N THR A 260 4.63 -18.23 6.01
CA THR A 260 4.01 -17.46 4.93
C THR A 260 3.29 -18.37 3.94
N GLU A 261 2.42 -17.78 3.12
CA GLU A 261 1.75 -18.47 2.00
C GLU A 261 1.90 -17.68 0.68
N THR A 262 2.92 -16.83 0.65
CA THR A 262 3.01 -15.65 -0.21
C THR A 262 4.45 -15.34 -0.63
N ASP A 263 5.42 -16.18 -0.27
CA ASP A 263 6.79 -16.07 -0.79
C ASP A 263 6.86 -16.56 -2.26
N LEU A 264 8.02 -16.42 -2.91
CA LEU A 264 8.18 -16.82 -4.31
C LEU A 264 7.90 -18.32 -4.50
N ASP A 265 8.39 -19.17 -3.61
CA ASP A 265 8.13 -20.61 -3.66
C ASP A 265 6.64 -20.91 -3.63
N ASP A 266 5.88 -20.26 -2.73
CA ASP A 266 4.45 -20.47 -2.59
C ASP A 266 3.71 -20.10 -3.88
N LEU A 267 4.11 -19.00 -4.53
CA LEU A 267 3.57 -18.59 -5.82
C LEU A 267 3.89 -19.60 -6.92
N ILE A 268 5.13 -20.10 -6.98
CA ILE A 268 5.56 -21.12 -7.95
C ILE A 268 4.79 -22.42 -7.73
N ARG A 269 4.79 -22.94 -6.49
CA ARG A 269 4.11 -24.19 -6.12
C ARG A 269 2.62 -24.09 -6.43
N ARG A 270 1.98 -22.98 -6.07
CA ARG A 270 0.53 -22.80 -6.24
C ARG A 270 0.14 -22.62 -7.69
N TYR A 271 0.84 -21.77 -8.45
CA TYR A 271 0.36 -21.31 -9.76
C TYR A 271 1.11 -21.88 -10.96
N LEU A 272 2.28 -22.48 -10.77
CA LEU A 272 3.04 -23.10 -11.85
C LEU A 272 3.11 -24.62 -11.70
N LEU A 273 3.34 -25.13 -10.49
CA LEU A 273 3.48 -26.56 -10.26
C LEU A 273 2.13 -27.30 -10.13
N THR A 274 1.01 -26.59 -10.28
CA THR A 274 -0.33 -27.17 -10.34
C THR A 274 -1.18 -26.55 -11.46
N ASP A 275 -2.31 -27.20 -11.74
CA ASP A 275 -3.36 -26.69 -12.63
C ASP A 275 -4.33 -25.72 -11.92
N ALA A 276 -3.96 -25.19 -10.74
CA ALA A 276 -4.80 -24.24 -10.03
C ALA A 276 -5.15 -23.04 -10.92
N PRO A 277 -6.42 -22.63 -10.99
CA PRO A 277 -6.81 -21.48 -11.79
C PRO A 277 -6.13 -20.23 -11.26
N ILE A 278 -5.64 -19.39 -12.17
CA ILE A 278 -5.18 -18.05 -11.81
C ILE A 278 -6.41 -17.27 -11.29
N PRO A 279 -6.36 -16.68 -10.09
CA PRO A 279 -7.44 -15.84 -9.61
C PRO A 279 -7.72 -14.75 -10.65
N GLY A 280 -9.00 -14.64 -11.05
CA GLY A 280 -9.43 -13.58 -11.95
C GLY A 280 -9.23 -12.21 -11.30
N GLU A 281 -9.47 -11.14 -12.06
CA GLU A 281 -9.49 -9.77 -11.52
C GLU A 281 -10.58 -9.54 -10.45
N GLY A 282 -11.38 -10.58 -10.16
CA GLY A 282 -12.44 -10.65 -9.17
C GLY A 282 -12.18 -9.65 -8.07
N GLY A 283 -12.91 -8.54 -8.18
CA GLY A 283 -12.65 -7.34 -7.39
C GLY A 283 -12.46 -7.77 -5.96
N LEU A 284 -11.43 -7.24 -5.30
CA LEU A 284 -11.26 -7.32 -3.86
C LEU A 284 -12.65 -7.42 -3.26
N ALA A 285 -12.94 -8.53 -2.56
CA ALA A 285 -14.30 -8.85 -2.08
C ALA A 285 -14.85 -7.77 -1.11
N TYR A 286 -14.10 -6.68 -0.95
CA TYR A 286 -14.28 -5.52 -0.14
C TYR A 286 -14.24 -4.31 -1.09
N ALA A 287 -15.38 -3.62 -1.23
CA ALA A 287 -15.39 -2.30 -1.85
C ALA A 287 -14.62 -1.36 -0.91
N PRO A 288 -13.45 -0.83 -1.31
CA PRO A 288 -12.68 0.05 -0.45
C PRO A 288 -13.54 1.27 -0.11
N VAL A 289 -13.58 1.60 1.19
CA VAL A 289 -14.33 2.77 1.66
C VAL A 289 -13.56 4.04 1.33
N ASP A 290 -14.25 5.18 1.32
CA ASP A 290 -13.55 6.46 1.22
C ASP A 290 -12.69 6.67 2.47
N ASP A 291 -11.46 7.15 2.26
CA ASP A 291 -10.53 7.60 3.30
C ASP A 291 -11.29 8.51 4.29
N ALA A 292 -11.19 8.24 5.59
CA ALA A 292 -11.92 9.00 6.59
C ALA A 292 -11.44 10.46 6.64
N ALA A 293 -10.16 10.70 6.40
CA ALA A 293 -9.56 12.03 6.37
C ALA A 293 -10.14 12.88 5.22
N SER A 294 -10.59 12.26 4.12
CA SER A 294 -11.23 12.98 2.99
C SER A 294 -12.56 13.63 3.37
N ARG A 295 -13.23 13.10 4.39
CA ARG A 295 -14.48 13.64 4.98
C ARG A 295 -14.21 14.41 6.27
N GLY A 296 -12.94 14.52 6.65
CA GLY A 296 -12.49 15.19 7.85
C GLY A 296 -12.66 16.71 7.76
N ARG A 297 -12.89 17.32 8.93
CA ARG A 297 -12.79 18.77 9.12
C ARG A 297 -11.86 19.08 10.28
N LEU A 298 -11.27 20.26 10.23
CA LEU A 298 -10.30 20.69 11.24
C LEU A 298 -10.95 20.94 12.61
N GLY A 299 -12.08 21.65 12.67
CA GLY A 299 -12.72 22.02 13.93
C GLY A 299 -11.74 22.68 14.91
N ASP A 300 -11.88 22.37 16.21
CA ASP A 300 -10.99 22.86 17.27
C ASP A 300 -9.80 21.90 17.54
N VAL A 301 -9.47 21.02 16.57
CA VAL A 301 -8.39 20.03 16.70
C VAL A 301 -7.02 20.68 16.95
N PRO A 302 -6.61 21.77 16.24
CA PRO A 302 -5.31 22.40 16.45
C PRO A 302 -5.09 22.88 17.88
N GLU A 303 -6.11 23.48 18.51
CA GLU A 303 -6.05 23.96 19.89
C GLU A 303 -5.88 22.79 20.86
N ARG A 304 -6.66 21.73 20.66
CA ARG A 304 -6.66 20.54 21.51
C ARG A 304 -5.39 19.70 21.38
N LEU A 305 -4.75 19.71 20.22
CA LEU A 305 -3.54 18.93 19.98
C LEU A 305 -2.28 19.53 20.59
N ARG A 306 -2.26 20.81 21.02
CA ARG A 306 -1.05 21.41 21.60
C ARG A 306 -0.52 20.59 22.79
N THR A 307 -1.37 20.33 23.77
CA THR A 307 -1.02 19.50 24.94
C THR A 307 -0.66 18.08 24.54
N VAL A 308 -1.41 17.50 23.59
CA VAL A 308 -1.21 16.12 23.14
C VAL A 308 0.14 15.92 22.47
N VAL A 309 0.52 16.84 21.58
CA VAL A 309 1.82 16.81 20.90
C VAL A 309 2.95 16.93 21.91
N GLU A 310 2.83 17.82 22.89
CA GLU A 310 3.80 17.95 23.98
C GLU A 310 3.93 16.66 24.79
N MET A 311 2.79 16.03 25.14
CA MET A 311 2.78 14.74 25.86
C MET A 311 3.47 13.62 25.08
N LEU A 312 3.33 13.61 23.75
CA LEU A 312 3.93 12.61 22.87
C LEU A 312 5.39 12.94 22.51
N GLY A 313 5.87 14.15 22.76
CA GLY A 313 7.13 14.64 22.18
C GLY A 313 7.10 14.73 20.65
N ALA A 314 5.91 14.90 20.08
CA ALA A 314 5.65 14.89 18.65
C ALA A 314 5.97 16.24 17.98
N LYS A 315 5.99 16.24 16.65
CA LYS A 315 5.93 17.45 15.82
C LYS A 315 4.59 17.50 15.11
N TRP A 316 4.13 18.68 14.73
CA TRP A 316 2.87 18.79 14.01
C TRP A 316 2.82 19.97 13.07
N ARG A 317 1.93 19.87 12.08
CA ARG A 317 1.55 20.95 11.17
C ARG A 317 0.07 20.87 10.84
N THR A 318 -0.52 22.02 10.57
CA THR A 318 -1.92 22.13 10.17
C THR A 318 -2.04 22.01 8.66
N GLU A 319 -2.92 21.11 8.20
CA GLU A 319 -3.36 20.99 6.81
C GLU A 319 -4.82 21.49 6.69
N PRO A 320 -5.37 21.69 5.48
CA PRO A 320 -6.72 22.25 5.32
C PRO A 320 -7.84 21.49 6.03
N HIS A 321 -7.71 20.16 6.15
CA HIS A 321 -8.75 19.27 6.66
C HIS A 321 -8.35 18.43 7.89
N TRP A 322 -7.06 18.44 8.26
CA TRP A 322 -6.53 17.66 9.37
C TRP A 322 -5.29 18.34 9.97
N VAL A 323 -4.85 17.86 11.12
CA VAL A 323 -3.52 18.12 11.67
C VAL A 323 -2.65 16.89 11.42
N GLU A 324 -1.51 17.08 10.76
CA GLU A 324 -0.50 16.03 10.63
C GLU A 324 0.41 16.06 11.87
N VAL A 325 0.56 14.92 12.53
CA VAL A 325 1.38 14.73 13.72
C VAL A 325 2.46 13.70 13.39
N ASP A 326 3.73 14.09 13.46
CA ASP A 326 4.87 13.18 13.41
C ASP A 326 5.08 12.61 14.82
N VAL A 327 4.68 11.36 15.03
CA VAL A 327 4.72 10.67 16.31
C VAL A 327 6.05 9.94 16.46
N PRO A 328 6.86 10.25 17.50
CA PRO A 328 8.07 9.47 17.77
C PRO A 328 7.69 8.09 18.31
N LEU A 329 8.32 7.07 17.74
CA LEU A 329 8.16 5.67 18.13
C LEU A 329 9.47 5.14 18.76
N GLU A 330 9.45 3.87 19.15
CA GLU A 330 10.64 3.17 19.63
C GLU A 330 11.74 3.14 18.54
N ASP A 331 12.99 2.99 18.98
CA ASP A 331 14.18 2.91 18.12
C ASP A 331 14.44 4.15 17.23
N GLY A 332 13.88 5.31 17.62
CA GLY A 332 14.12 6.58 16.93
C GLY A 332 13.33 6.76 15.64
N ARG A 333 12.37 5.86 15.34
CA ARG A 333 11.48 5.94 14.20
C ARG A 333 10.37 6.98 14.41
N TRP A 334 9.79 7.43 13.32
CA TRP A 334 8.71 8.42 13.30
C TRP A 334 7.59 7.96 12.39
N GLU A 335 6.36 8.08 12.84
CA GLU A 335 5.18 7.72 12.04
C GLU A 335 4.20 8.88 11.96
N LYS A 336 3.57 9.04 10.79
CA LYS A 336 2.68 10.16 10.51
C LYS A 336 1.24 9.77 10.81
N ALA A 337 0.60 10.56 11.65
CA ALA A 337 -0.81 10.43 11.97
C ALA A 337 -1.56 11.71 11.56
N LYS A 338 -2.66 11.54 10.82
CA LYS A 338 -3.61 12.60 10.50
C LYS A 338 -4.70 12.61 11.56
N VAL A 339 -4.92 13.74 12.19
CA VAL A 339 -5.94 13.93 13.22
C VAL A 339 -6.98 14.93 12.72
N PHE A 340 -8.25 14.54 12.75
CA PHE A 340 -9.36 15.33 12.20
C PHE A 340 -10.69 15.00 12.90
N VAL A 341 -11.73 15.77 12.60
CA VAL A 341 -13.09 15.54 13.08
C VAL A 341 -13.95 14.95 11.97
N VAL A 342 -14.72 13.91 12.28
CA VAL A 342 -15.78 13.36 11.42
C VAL A 342 -17.06 13.21 12.20
N GLU A 343 -18.19 13.18 11.50
CA GLU A 343 -19.45 12.73 12.10
C GLU A 343 -19.53 11.21 12.02
N SER A 344 -19.88 10.57 13.14
CA SER A 344 -20.06 9.13 13.13
C SER A 344 -21.25 8.75 12.26
N SER A 345 -21.06 7.74 11.44
CA SER A 345 -22.11 7.03 10.70
C SER A 345 -22.38 5.64 11.29
N GLU A 346 -21.80 5.31 12.45
CA GLU A 346 -22.01 4.01 13.09
C GLU A 346 -23.31 4.00 13.93
N PRO A 347 -24.03 2.86 13.98
CA PRO A 347 -25.21 2.73 14.82
C PRO A 347 -24.91 3.13 16.28
N TYR A 348 -25.85 3.82 16.92
CA TYR A 348 -25.78 4.28 18.32
C TYR A 348 -24.89 5.49 18.63
N CYS A 349 -24.10 5.97 17.67
CA CYS A 349 -23.39 7.25 17.77
C CYS A 349 -23.60 8.15 16.53
N GLU A 350 -24.57 7.82 15.68
CA GLU A 350 -24.89 8.56 14.45
C GLU A 350 -25.01 10.07 14.72
N GLY A 351 -24.28 10.87 13.93
CA GLY A 351 -24.24 12.33 14.05
C GLY A 351 -23.40 12.87 15.22
N GLU A 352 -22.87 12.02 16.10
CA GLU A 352 -21.93 12.46 17.14
C GLU A 352 -20.58 12.83 16.49
N PRO A 353 -20.00 14.00 16.83
CA PRO A 353 -18.70 14.37 16.33
C PRO A 353 -17.62 13.52 17.01
N MET A 354 -16.88 12.79 16.17
CA MET A 354 -15.78 11.93 16.54
C MET A 354 -14.46 12.60 16.17
N LEU A 355 -13.50 12.50 17.07
CA LEU A 355 -12.11 12.71 16.72
C LEU A 355 -11.62 11.40 16.08
N ALA A 356 -11.10 11.52 14.87
CA ALA A 356 -10.50 10.44 14.13
C ALA A 356 -9.00 10.64 14.03
N VAL A 357 -8.27 9.53 14.10
CA VAL A 357 -6.85 9.46 13.77
C VAL A 357 -6.68 8.43 12.67
N GLU A 358 -5.96 8.78 11.61
CA GLU A 358 -5.60 7.86 10.53
C GLU A 358 -4.08 7.93 10.28
N SER A 359 -3.44 6.77 10.15
CA SER A 359 -2.04 6.66 9.71
C SER A 359 -1.95 5.71 8.53
N ASP A 360 -1.07 6.03 7.59
CA ASP A 360 -0.93 5.30 6.33
C ASP A 360 0.07 4.15 6.45
N VAL A 361 -0.33 2.96 6.02
CA VAL A 361 0.55 1.78 5.95
C VAL A 361 1.08 1.57 4.53
N GLY A 362 0.30 1.96 3.51
CA GLY A 362 0.68 1.84 2.09
C GLY A 362 -0.27 1.01 1.24
N GLU A 363 0.00 0.97 -0.07
CA GLU A 363 -0.86 0.27 -1.04
C GLU A 363 -0.81 -1.25 -0.90
N LEU A 364 -1.99 -1.85 -1.02
CA LEU A 364 -2.14 -3.29 -1.08
C LEU A 364 -1.45 -3.86 -2.32
N THR A 365 -0.97 -5.09 -2.19
CA THR A 365 -0.43 -5.90 -3.28
C THR A 365 -1.27 -7.17 -3.45
N ALA A 366 -1.28 -7.74 -4.66
CA ALA A 366 -2.01 -8.97 -4.99
C ALA A 366 -1.58 -10.19 -4.15
N VAL A 367 -0.46 -10.09 -3.44
CA VAL A 367 0.10 -11.17 -2.60
C VAL A 367 -0.35 -11.06 -1.14
N VAL A 368 -0.80 -9.88 -0.69
CA VAL A 368 -1.17 -9.69 0.71
C VAL A 368 -2.64 -10.03 0.89
N ASP A 369 -2.90 -11.17 1.53
CA ASP A 369 -4.26 -11.59 1.88
C ASP A 369 -4.78 -10.76 3.08
N PRO A 370 -5.96 -10.11 2.99
CA PRO A 370 -6.49 -9.30 4.11
C PRO A 370 -6.65 -10.04 5.45
N PRO A 371 -7.05 -11.33 5.52
CA PRO A 371 -6.95 -12.14 6.73
C PRO A 371 -5.54 -12.19 7.34
N MET A 372 -4.48 -12.24 6.53
CA MET A 372 -3.10 -12.17 7.00
C MET A 372 -2.79 -10.80 7.62
N LEU A 373 -3.31 -9.70 7.04
CA LEU A 373 -3.19 -8.35 7.64
C LEU A 373 -3.84 -8.25 9.02
N LEU A 374 -4.92 -9.01 9.25
CA LEU A 374 -5.66 -8.99 10.50
C LEU A 374 -5.16 -10.05 11.51
N SER A 375 -4.36 -11.03 11.04
CA SER A 375 -3.77 -12.08 11.87
C SER A 375 -2.74 -11.49 12.84
N GLY A 376 -2.94 -11.70 14.15
CA GLY A 376 -2.05 -11.21 15.21
C GLY A 376 -2.33 -9.79 15.71
N PHE A 377 -3.30 -9.07 15.13
CA PHE A 377 -3.67 -7.71 15.53
C PHE A 377 -5.02 -7.61 16.27
N GLY A 378 -5.58 -8.74 16.71
CA GLY A 378 -6.83 -8.83 17.48
C GLY A 378 -6.74 -8.35 18.95
N GLY A 379 -5.75 -7.50 19.28
CA GLY A 379 -5.63 -6.93 20.61
C GLY A 379 -6.73 -5.90 20.87
N PRO A 380 -7.29 -5.81 22.10
CA PRO A 380 -8.19 -4.72 22.45
C PRO A 380 -7.43 -3.38 22.34
N GLY A 381 -7.97 -2.43 21.57
CA GLY A 381 -7.35 -1.13 21.36
C GLY A 381 -8.28 -0.14 20.65
N TYR A 382 -7.82 1.10 20.48
CA TYR A 382 -8.59 2.15 19.80
C TYR A 382 -8.44 2.13 18.28
N ALA A 383 -7.52 1.30 17.76
CA ALA A 383 -7.12 1.28 16.36
C ALA A 383 -7.71 0.05 15.64
N ARG A 384 -8.11 0.24 14.39
CA ARG A 384 -8.55 -0.79 13.43
C ARG A 384 -7.80 -0.63 12.11
N VAL A 385 -7.61 -1.74 11.40
CA VAL A 385 -7.07 -1.74 10.04
C VAL A 385 -8.22 -1.65 9.03
N SER A 386 -8.11 -0.75 8.06
CA SER A 386 -9.10 -0.52 7.01
C SER A 386 -8.43 -0.52 5.64
N LEU A 387 -9.17 -0.98 4.62
CA LEU A 387 -8.82 -0.77 3.21
C LEU A 387 -9.60 0.43 2.67
N VAL A 388 -8.89 1.47 2.26
CA VAL A 388 -9.47 2.70 1.71
C VAL A 388 -9.11 2.89 0.24
N LYS A 389 -9.88 3.70 -0.48
CA LYS A 389 -9.56 4.04 -1.87
C LYS A 389 -8.19 4.73 -1.94
N SER A 390 -7.42 4.43 -2.98
CA SER A 390 -6.13 5.07 -3.25
C SER A 390 -6.16 5.80 -4.60
N GLY A 391 -5.10 6.56 -4.90
CA GLY A 391 -4.88 7.15 -6.24
C GLY A 391 -4.31 6.16 -7.27
N THR A 392 -4.15 4.89 -6.89
CA THR A 392 -3.65 3.80 -7.74
C THR A 392 -4.75 2.75 -7.94
N ASP A 393 -4.40 1.61 -8.55
CA ASP A 393 -5.39 0.60 -8.91
C ASP A 393 -5.78 -0.28 -7.72
N MET A 394 -4.95 -0.26 -6.67
CA MET A 394 -5.09 -1.04 -5.45
C MET A 394 -5.49 -0.17 -4.26
N PRO A 395 -6.31 -0.65 -3.32
CA PRO A 395 -6.61 0.07 -2.08
C PRO A 395 -5.36 0.36 -1.28
N ARG A 396 -5.46 1.38 -0.43
CA ARG A 396 -4.46 1.71 0.57
C ARG A 396 -4.85 1.06 1.90
N ILE A 397 -3.87 0.50 2.60
CA ILE A 397 -4.02 0.01 3.96
C ILE A 397 -3.80 1.21 4.88
N VAL A 398 -4.76 1.46 5.77
CA VAL A 398 -4.65 2.50 6.78
C VAL A 398 -5.00 1.94 8.15
N VAL A 399 -4.39 2.51 9.18
CA VAL A 399 -4.79 2.29 10.56
C VAL A 399 -5.62 3.49 11.01
N GLN A 400 -6.81 3.23 11.53
CA GLN A 400 -7.75 4.26 11.96
C GLN A 400 -8.19 4.04 13.40
N GLY A 401 -8.47 5.10 14.13
CA GLY A 401 -9.17 5.01 15.40
C GLY A 401 -10.04 6.22 15.67
N PHE A 402 -11.09 6.04 16.47
CA PHE A 402 -12.17 7.01 16.64
C PHE A 402 -12.52 7.16 18.13
N LEU A 403 -12.69 8.40 18.58
CA LEU A 403 -13.11 8.74 19.93
C LEU A 403 -14.17 9.85 19.93
N PRO A 404 -15.25 9.74 20.74
CA PRO A 404 -16.22 10.82 20.87
C PRO A 404 -15.56 12.09 21.42
N ILE A 405 -15.69 13.21 20.70
CA ILE A 405 -15.03 14.48 21.06
C ILE A 405 -15.42 14.94 22.45
N ALA A 406 -16.71 14.81 22.78
CA ALA A 406 -17.30 15.29 24.02
C ALA A 406 -16.75 14.59 25.28
N ARG A 407 -16.11 13.43 25.14
CA ARG A 407 -15.69 12.58 26.27
C ARG A 407 -14.18 12.32 26.31
N ALA A 408 -13.46 12.55 25.21
CA ALA A 408 -12.02 12.29 25.17
C ALA A 408 -11.23 13.33 25.99
N ARG A 409 -10.34 12.87 26.85
CA ARG A 409 -9.32 13.71 27.50
C ARG A 409 -8.07 13.74 26.62
N ASP A 410 -7.17 14.69 26.88
CA ASP A 410 -5.90 14.78 26.16
C ASP A 410 -5.07 13.50 26.29
N GLN A 411 -5.16 12.80 27.43
CA GLN A 411 -4.55 11.47 27.62
C GLN A 411 -5.15 10.40 26.71
N ASP A 412 -6.48 10.39 26.53
CA ASP A 412 -7.16 9.42 25.68
C ASP A 412 -6.80 9.69 24.21
N LEU A 413 -6.71 10.96 23.82
CA LEU A 413 -6.29 11.40 22.50
C LEU A 413 -4.82 11.06 22.21
N ALA A 414 -3.90 11.34 23.15
CA ALA A 414 -2.50 10.96 23.03
C ALA A 414 -2.33 9.45 22.87
N ALA A 415 -3.05 8.66 23.68
CA ALA A 415 -3.05 7.21 23.60
C ALA A 415 -3.58 6.72 22.25
N LEU A 416 -4.67 7.29 21.73
CA LEU A 416 -5.20 6.97 20.41
C LEU A 416 -4.18 7.27 19.31
N VAL A 417 -3.60 8.48 19.30
CA VAL A 417 -2.62 8.90 18.28
C VAL A 417 -1.41 7.97 18.29
N TYR A 418 -0.87 7.67 19.47
CA TYR A 418 0.27 6.76 19.61
C TYR A 418 -0.06 5.33 19.18
N GLN A 419 -1.22 4.78 19.58
CA GLN A 419 -1.61 3.42 19.20
C GLN A 419 -1.82 3.28 17.68
N VAL A 420 -2.45 4.27 17.04
CA VAL A 420 -2.64 4.26 15.58
C VAL A 420 -1.28 4.32 14.86
N ALA A 421 -0.39 5.22 15.30
CA ALA A 421 0.96 5.33 14.74
C ALA A 421 1.79 4.06 14.94
N GLN A 422 1.83 3.52 16.17
CA GLN A 422 2.59 2.29 16.48
C GLN A 422 2.06 1.08 15.70
N LEU A 423 0.75 0.94 15.56
CA LEU A 423 0.16 -0.16 14.81
C LEU A 423 0.45 -0.02 13.31
N SER A 424 0.37 1.20 12.77
CA SER A 424 0.68 1.48 11.36
C SER A 424 2.13 1.12 11.05
N ASP A 425 3.07 1.60 11.86
CA ASP A 425 4.50 1.33 11.73
C ASP A 425 4.83 -0.17 11.81
N ARG A 426 4.21 -0.90 12.75
CA ARG A 426 4.39 -2.37 12.85
C ARG A 426 3.87 -3.12 11.63
N LEU A 427 2.71 -2.70 11.10
CA LEU A 427 2.16 -3.28 9.88
C LEU A 427 3.05 -2.97 8.67
N GLU A 428 3.48 -1.73 8.54
CA GLU A 428 4.40 -1.27 7.50
C GLU A 428 5.70 -2.08 7.55
N GLN A 429 6.30 -2.25 8.74
CA GLN A 429 7.49 -3.07 8.93
C GLN A 429 7.27 -4.53 8.55
N ARG A 430 6.14 -5.12 8.95
CA ARG A 430 5.82 -6.52 8.64
C ARG A 430 5.61 -6.76 7.14
N ILE A 431 4.99 -5.82 6.44
CA ILE A 431 4.63 -5.98 5.03
C ILE A 431 5.81 -5.58 4.12
N PHE A 432 6.43 -4.43 4.39
CA PHE A 432 7.39 -3.76 3.51
C PHE A 432 8.82 -3.72 4.07
N GLY A 433 9.06 -4.19 5.30
CA GLY A 433 10.37 -4.13 5.96
C GLY A 433 10.65 -2.81 6.69
N GLY A 434 9.77 -1.82 6.55
CA GLY A 434 9.84 -0.50 7.20
C GLY A 434 10.66 0.50 6.39
N ASP A 435 10.14 1.71 6.20
CA ASP A 435 10.95 2.81 5.68
C ASP A 435 11.83 3.38 6.80
N LEU A 436 13.13 3.58 6.53
CA LEU A 436 13.95 4.53 7.29
C LEU A 436 13.49 5.95 6.90
N ARG A 437 12.37 6.42 7.44
CA ARG A 437 11.88 7.79 7.24
C ARG A 437 12.68 8.82 8.05
#